data_AF-A0AAP0QMQ2-F1
#
_entry.id   AF-A0AAP0QMQ2-F1
#
_cell.length_a   1.000
_cell.length_b   1.000
_cell.length_c   1.000
_cell.angle_alpha   90.00
_cell.angle_beta   90.00
_cell.angle_gamma   90.00
#
_symmetry.space_group_name_H-M   'P 1'
#
loop_
_entity.id
_entity.type
_entity.pdbx_description
1 polymer ?
#
loop_
_entity_poly.entity_id
_entity_poly.type
_entity_poly.pdbx_seq_one_letter_code
_entity_poly.pdbx_strand_id
1 'polypeptide(L)'
;MTLNLFVNGKFCKDPKLARADDFFFSGLDKPGNTANRLGVDETDANVEQIPGLNTLGISAFRIDYAPYGQRPPHIHPRASEILLVLEGTLHVGFVTSDQLNNKLIAKVLNKGDAFVFPKGLIHFQFNVGKTNAVAYSALNSQFPGEITIADAVFGANPPINPDFLAKAFQLDPKTVKDLQHNSTVTTANVEQIPGHNTTRHIYSSYRLRGKQRPNPHHSHHCAPEILVILEGTLYVGFVTSNQLKNTLHQSPEQRRCVCVSKWAHSFPNVVFGSDPPIDPYALARAFQLDPYVVKALQAKFGAN
;
A
#
# COMPACT_ATOMS: atom_id res chain seq x y z
N MET A 1 -32.55 1.81 14.66
CA MET A 1 -31.56 2.33 13.69
C MET A 1 -30.36 2.82 14.46
N THR A 2 -29.25 2.08 14.46
CA THR A 2 -27.97 2.62 14.93
C THR A 2 -27.49 3.64 13.91
N LEU A 3 -27.31 4.90 14.34
CA LEU A 3 -26.59 5.89 13.54
C LEU A 3 -25.16 5.38 13.40
N ASN A 4 -24.78 4.90 12.21
CA ASN A 4 -23.40 4.54 11.93
C ASN A 4 -22.61 5.84 11.70
N LEU A 5 -22.16 6.41 12.81
CA LEU A 5 -21.26 7.55 12.84
C LEU A 5 -19.88 7.10 12.34
N PHE A 6 -19.21 7.93 11.55
CA PHE A 6 -17.88 7.66 11.02
C PHE A 6 -16.88 8.62 11.69
N VAL A 7 -15.76 8.09 12.19
CA VAL A 7 -14.69 8.83 12.85
C VAL A 7 -13.34 8.40 12.31
N ASN A 8 -12.29 9.17 12.58
CA ASN A 8 -10.92 8.73 12.34
C ASN A 8 -10.55 7.65 13.36
N GLY A 9 -10.25 6.43 12.91
CA GLY A 9 -10.04 5.26 13.78
C GLY A 9 -11.35 4.53 14.10
N LYS A 10 -11.50 4.05 15.33
CA LYS A 10 -12.71 3.37 15.82
C LYS A 10 -13.22 4.00 17.11
N PHE A 11 -14.52 3.83 17.38
CA PHE A 11 -15.07 4.13 18.70
C PHE A 11 -14.50 3.18 19.74
N CYS A 12 -14.26 3.71 20.93
CA CYS A 12 -13.79 2.92 22.06
C CYS A 12 -14.97 2.35 22.84
N LYS A 13 -14.81 1.11 23.30
CA LYS A 13 -15.60 0.52 24.38
C LYS A 13 -15.36 1.30 25.67
N ASP A 14 -16.31 1.29 26.60
CA ASP A 14 -16.06 1.80 27.96
C ASP A 14 -14.85 1.04 28.55
N PRO A 15 -13.76 1.73 28.96
CA PRO A 15 -12.58 1.08 29.51
C PRO A 15 -12.88 0.18 30.72
N LYS A 16 -13.94 0.46 31.48
CA LYS A 16 -14.37 -0.37 32.62
C LYS A 16 -14.92 -1.74 32.19
N LEU A 17 -15.34 -1.87 30.93
CA LEU A 17 -15.87 -3.11 30.36
C LEU A 17 -14.82 -3.87 29.53
N ALA A 18 -13.58 -3.35 29.45
CA ALA A 18 -12.50 -3.98 28.73
C ALA A 18 -12.09 -5.32 29.38
N ARG A 19 -11.80 -6.33 28.56
CA ARG A 19 -11.39 -7.69 28.98
C ARG A 19 -10.15 -8.12 28.19
N ALA A 20 -9.47 -9.16 28.65
CA ALA A 20 -8.29 -9.71 27.97
C ALA A 20 -8.57 -10.05 26.49
N ASP A 21 -9.76 -10.58 26.18
CA ASP A 21 -10.18 -10.93 24.83
C ASP A 21 -10.26 -9.71 23.89
N ASP A 22 -10.42 -8.49 24.40
CA ASP A 22 -10.39 -7.27 23.56
C ASP A 22 -8.96 -6.96 23.05
N PHE A 23 -7.93 -7.57 23.64
CA PHE A 23 -6.50 -7.34 23.35
C PHE A 23 -5.78 -8.60 22.85
N PHE A 24 -6.53 -9.67 22.54
CA PHE A 24 -5.98 -10.98 22.23
C PHE A 24 -6.38 -11.44 20.84
N PHE A 25 -5.46 -12.12 20.15
CA PHE A 25 -5.74 -12.85 18.91
C PHE A 25 -4.89 -14.12 18.88
N SER A 26 -5.53 -15.24 18.54
CA SER A 26 -4.89 -16.55 18.35
C SER A 26 -4.95 -16.96 16.89
N GLY A 27 -3.98 -17.73 16.42
CA GLY A 27 -3.99 -18.32 15.07
C GLY A 27 -2.76 -17.97 14.23
N LEU A 28 -1.93 -17.01 14.65
CA LEU A 28 -0.66 -16.69 13.96
C LEU A 28 0.37 -17.83 14.04
N ASP A 29 0.14 -18.86 14.84
CA ASP A 29 0.92 -20.10 14.84
C ASP A 29 0.61 -20.98 13.61
N LYS A 30 -0.57 -20.82 13.01
CA LYS A 30 -1.05 -21.65 11.91
C LYS A 30 -0.59 -21.09 10.57
N PRO A 31 -0.06 -21.93 9.66
CA PRO A 31 0.26 -21.50 8.31
C PRO A 31 -0.99 -21.08 7.52
N GLY A 32 -0.87 -19.98 6.78
CA GLY A 32 -1.85 -19.53 5.81
C GLY A 32 -1.98 -20.43 4.57
N ASN A 33 -3.02 -20.21 3.76
CA ASN A 33 -3.25 -21.01 2.54
C ASN A 33 -2.51 -20.44 1.32
N THR A 34 -1.31 -20.95 1.09
CA THR A 34 -0.47 -20.54 -0.05
C THR A 34 -0.82 -21.24 -1.38
N ALA A 35 -1.89 -22.04 -1.44
CA ALA A 35 -2.35 -22.69 -2.68
C ALA A 35 -3.13 -21.71 -3.58
N ASN A 36 -2.48 -20.59 -3.91
CA ASN A 36 -3.03 -19.52 -4.74
C ASN A 36 -2.00 -19.06 -5.78
N ARG A 37 -2.45 -18.22 -6.71
CA ARG A 37 -1.66 -17.77 -7.88
C ARG A 37 -0.31 -17.13 -7.51
N LEU A 38 -0.27 -16.41 -6.38
CA LEU A 38 0.93 -15.71 -5.92
C LEU A 38 1.78 -16.57 -4.98
N GLY A 39 1.24 -17.69 -4.50
CA GLY A 39 1.95 -18.59 -3.58
C GLY A 39 2.20 -17.95 -2.21
N VAL A 40 1.36 -17.01 -1.78
CA VAL A 40 1.53 -16.30 -0.50
C VAL A 40 0.19 -16.11 0.19
N ASP A 41 0.20 -16.11 1.52
CA ASP A 41 -0.96 -15.77 2.34
C ASP A 41 -0.52 -14.92 3.53
N GLU A 42 -1.40 -14.03 3.98
CA GLU A 42 -1.17 -13.15 5.11
C GLU A 42 -2.27 -13.33 6.15
N THR A 43 -1.86 -13.52 7.40
CA THR A 43 -2.77 -13.51 8.55
C THR A 43 -2.58 -12.23 9.33
N ASP A 44 -3.61 -11.39 9.32
CA ASP A 44 -3.63 -10.07 9.94
C ASP A 44 -3.76 -10.14 11.47
N ALA A 45 -2.94 -9.35 12.16
CA ALA A 45 -3.14 -8.96 13.56
C ALA A 45 -3.13 -7.43 13.68
N ASN A 46 -4.14 -6.82 13.05
CA ASN A 46 -4.39 -5.38 13.04
C ASN A 46 -5.65 -5.02 13.87
N VAL A 47 -6.04 -3.74 13.88
CA VAL A 47 -7.17 -3.26 14.69
C VAL A 47 -8.54 -3.88 14.34
N GLU A 48 -8.67 -4.52 13.17
CA GLU A 48 -9.89 -5.27 12.82
C GLU A 48 -9.97 -6.61 13.57
N GLN A 49 -8.82 -7.24 13.85
CA GLN A 49 -8.75 -8.52 14.56
C GLN A 49 -8.52 -8.35 16.07
N ILE A 50 -7.78 -7.31 16.46
CA ILE A 50 -7.49 -6.98 17.87
C ILE A 50 -8.01 -5.57 18.16
N PRO A 51 -9.25 -5.41 18.67
CA PRO A 51 -9.84 -4.09 18.93
C PRO A 51 -9.00 -3.21 19.85
N GLY A 52 -8.28 -3.82 20.79
CA GLY A 52 -7.37 -3.17 21.72
C GLY A 52 -6.19 -2.45 21.08
N LEU A 53 -5.90 -2.69 19.79
CA LEU A 53 -4.90 -1.91 19.03
C LEU A 53 -5.37 -0.51 18.67
N ASN A 54 -6.66 -0.19 18.83
CA ASN A 54 -7.17 1.14 18.52
C ASN A 54 -6.42 2.19 19.36
N THR A 55 -5.95 3.25 18.69
CA THR A 55 -5.12 4.34 19.21
C THR A 55 -3.66 4.00 19.55
N LEU A 56 -3.24 2.72 19.50
CA LEU A 56 -1.88 2.30 19.89
C LEU A 56 -0.85 2.42 18.75
N GLY A 57 -1.30 2.60 17.51
CA GLY A 57 -0.41 2.90 16.39
C GLY A 57 0.50 1.74 15.98
N ILE A 58 0.12 0.50 16.27
CA ILE A 58 0.88 -0.69 15.87
C ILE A 58 -0.04 -1.79 15.32
N SER A 59 0.52 -2.65 14.47
CA SER A 59 -0.09 -3.90 14.01
C SER A 59 1.00 -4.91 13.69
N ALA A 60 0.61 -6.19 13.61
CA ALA A 60 1.50 -7.26 13.20
C ALA A 60 0.81 -8.16 12.16
N PHE A 61 1.61 -8.90 11.40
CA PHE A 61 1.16 -9.78 10.34
C PHE A 61 2.07 -10.99 10.29
N ARG A 62 1.49 -12.18 10.09
CA ARG A 62 2.24 -13.37 9.68
C ARG A 62 2.10 -13.53 8.18
N ILE A 63 3.19 -13.84 7.50
CA ILE A 63 3.19 -14.07 6.05
C ILE A 63 3.82 -15.45 5.78
N ASP A 64 3.07 -16.30 5.07
CA ASP A 64 3.49 -17.63 4.66
C ASP A 64 3.71 -17.65 3.15
N TYR A 65 4.85 -18.16 2.70
CA TYR A 65 5.22 -18.24 1.29
C TYR A 65 5.45 -19.70 0.90
N ALA A 66 4.78 -20.16 -0.15
CA ALA A 66 5.13 -21.38 -0.88
C ALA A 66 6.52 -21.21 -1.56
N PRO A 67 7.17 -22.28 -2.05
CA PRO A 67 8.38 -22.14 -2.85
C PRO A 67 8.08 -21.26 -4.07
N TYR A 68 8.91 -20.23 -4.29
CA TYR A 68 8.69 -19.24 -5.36
C TYR A 68 7.40 -18.42 -5.23
N GLY A 69 6.80 -18.40 -4.03
CA GLY A 69 5.71 -17.50 -3.68
C GLY A 69 6.19 -16.07 -3.50
N GLN A 70 5.31 -15.09 -3.71
CA GLN A 70 5.66 -13.69 -3.64
C GLN A 70 4.53 -12.81 -3.10
N ARG A 71 4.94 -11.79 -2.34
CA ARG A 71 4.16 -10.57 -2.19
C ARG A 71 4.59 -9.61 -3.31
N PRO A 72 3.69 -9.30 -4.26
CA PRO A 72 4.02 -8.45 -5.41
C PRO A 72 4.39 -7.03 -4.94
N PRO A 73 4.91 -6.16 -5.83
CA PRO A 73 5.13 -4.77 -5.51
C PRO A 73 3.88 -4.12 -4.89
N HIS A 74 4.01 -3.58 -3.69
CA HIS A 74 2.93 -2.93 -2.94
C HIS A 74 3.46 -1.78 -2.07
N ILE A 75 2.54 -0.98 -1.52
CA ILE A 75 2.84 0.06 -0.53
C ILE A 75 1.92 -0.02 0.67
N HIS A 76 2.44 0.41 1.82
CA HIS A 76 1.65 0.75 3.00
C HIS A 76 1.51 2.28 3.10
N PRO A 77 0.36 2.88 2.74
CA PRO A 77 0.21 4.34 2.68
C PRO A 77 0.28 4.99 4.07
N ARG A 78 0.03 4.22 5.15
CA ARG A 78 -0.04 4.78 6.51
C ARG A 78 1.07 4.30 7.45
N ALA A 79 1.92 3.36 7.07
CA ALA A 79 2.93 2.80 7.96
C ALA A 79 4.26 2.48 7.28
N SER A 80 5.33 2.50 8.07
CA SER A 80 6.56 1.76 7.81
C SER A 80 6.43 0.35 8.36
N GLU A 81 7.22 -0.57 7.83
CA GLU A 81 7.22 -1.98 8.18
C GLU A 81 8.63 -2.45 8.55
N ILE A 82 8.72 -3.32 9.54
CA ILE A 82 9.87 -4.18 9.75
C ILE A 82 9.44 -5.64 9.60
N LEU A 83 10.16 -6.38 8.78
CA LEU A 83 9.92 -7.80 8.51
C LEU A 83 11.06 -8.63 9.10
N LEU A 84 10.72 -9.72 9.80
CA LEU A 84 11.63 -10.71 10.36
C LEU A 84 11.33 -12.08 9.75
N VAL A 85 12.36 -12.74 9.20
CA VAL A 85 12.22 -14.11 8.67
C VAL A 85 12.31 -15.12 9.82
N LEU A 86 11.28 -15.94 9.98
CA LEU A 86 11.27 -17.03 10.95
C LEU A 86 11.75 -18.35 10.35
N GLU A 87 11.45 -18.58 9.07
CA GLU A 87 11.80 -19.81 8.35
C GLU A 87 12.06 -19.53 6.86
N GLY A 88 12.90 -20.34 6.23
CA GLY A 88 13.20 -20.25 4.80
C GLY A 88 14.12 -19.08 4.42
N THR A 89 14.01 -18.66 3.16
CA THR A 89 14.87 -17.63 2.55
C THR A 89 14.04 -16.70 1.67
N LEU A 90 14.08 -15.40 1.94
CA LEU A 90 13.32 -14.39 1.21
C LEU A 90 14.26 -13.40 0.53
N HIS A 91 14.07 -13.17 -0.76
CA HIS A 91 14.59 -11.98 -1.42
C HIS A 91 13.58 -10.84 -1.23
N VAL A 92 14.02 -9.76 -0.60
CA VAL A 92 13.17 -8.60 -0.31
C VAL A 92 13.83 -7.33 -0.81
N GLY A 93 13.03 -6.31 -1.09
CA GLY A 93 13.57 -5.00 -1.40
C GLY A 93 12.51 -3.91 -1.49
N PHE A 94 12.96 -2.66 -1.44
CA PHE A 94 12.16 -1.48 -1.76
C PHE A 94 12.88 -0.61 -2.80
N VAL A 95 12.09 0.18 -3.51
CA VAL A 95 12.58 1.13 -4.50
C VAL A 95 12.54 2.54 -3.89
N THR A 96 13.64 3.27 -3.97
CA THR A 96 13.71 4.65 -3.49
C THR A 96 12.88 5.58 -4.38
N SER A 97 12.63 6.81 -3.93
CA SER A 97 11.92 7.81 -4.75
C SER A 97 12.74 8.25 -5.97
N ASP A 98 12.08 8.93 -6.90
CA ASP A 98 12.69 9.45 -8.14
C ASP A 98 13.93 10.33 -7.89
N GLN A 99 13.94 11.14 -6.82
CA GLN A 99 15.08 12.01 -6.48
C GLN A 99 16.34 11.21 -6.11
N LEU A 100 16.16 9.92 -5.83
CA LEU A 100 17.19 8.95 -5.54
C LEU A 100 17.31 7.91 -6.66
N ASN A 101 16.82 8.25 -7.87
CA ASN A 101 16.92 7.48 -9.11
C ASN A 101 16.25 6.12 -9.09
N ASN A 102 15.14 5.94 -8.35
CA ASN A 102 14.41 4.66 -8.31
C ASN A 102 15.33 3.47 -8.02
N LYS A 103 16.33 3.68 -7.16
CA LYS A 103 17.32 2.68 -6.81
C LYS A 103 16.64 1.55 -6.05
N LEU A 104 16.93 0.31 -6.46
CA LEU A 104 16.52 -0.86 -5.70
C LEU A 104 17.48 -1.08 -4.52
N ILE A 105 16.92 -1.08 -3.30
CA ILE A 105 17.61 -1.52 -2.09
C ILE A 105 17.05 -2.88 -1.73
N ALA A 106 17.83 -3.94 -1.97
CA ALA A 106 17.38 -5.31 -1.81
C ALA A 106 18.41 -6.19 -1.10
N LYS A 107 17.93 -7.27 -0.48
CA LYS A 107 18.76 -8.28 0.20
C LYS A 107 18.09 -9.65 0.19
N VAL A 108 18.89 -10.71 0.22
CA VAL A 108 18.41 -12.06 0.55
C VAL A 108 18.52 -12.25 2.05
N LEU A 109 17.39 -12.51 2.70
CA LEU A 109 17.24 -12.75 4.13
C LEU A 109 17.11 -14.25 4.39
N ASN A 110 17.76 -14.71 5.45
CA ASN A 110 17.59 -16.05 6.00
C ASN A 110 16.88 -15.98 7.36
N LYS A 111 16.53 -17.14 7.92
CA LYS A 111 15.99 -17.25 9.28
C LYS A 111 16.80 -16.40 10.28
N GLY A 112 16.10 -15.52 10.99
CA GLY A 112 16.64 -14.60 11.99
C GLY A 112 17.01 -13.21 11.45
N ASP A 113 17.09 -13.04 10.12
CA ASP A 113 17.36 -11.75 9.52
C ASP A 113 16.11 -10.87 9.49
N ALA A 114 16.31 -9.56 9.65
CA ALA A 114 15.27 -8.55 9.56
C ALA A 114 15.58 -7.48 8.50
N PHE A 115 14.54 -6.85 7.97
CA PHE A 115 14.64 -5.79 6.97
C PHE A 115 13.51 -4.77 7.15
N VAL A 116 13.79 -3.50 6.85
CA VAL A 116 12.85 -2.39 7.08
C VAL A 116 12.40 -1.80 5.74
N PHE A 117 11.09 -1.59 5.60
CA PHE A 117 10.48 -0.90 4.47
C PHE A 117 9.98 0.48 4.92
N PRO A 118 10.53 1.58 4.38
CA PRO A 118 10.06 2.93 4.70
C PRO A 118 8.62 3.17 4.26
N LYS A 119 7.91 4.02 5.00
CA LYS A 119 6.48 4.30 4.75
C LYS A 119 6.25 4.80 3.33
N GLY A 120 5.29 4.17 2.64
CA GLY A 120 4.83 4.58 1.32
C GLY A 120 5.79 4.28 0.16
N LEU A 121 6.91 3.58 0.39
CA LEU A 121 7.77 3.13 -0.70
C LEU A 121 7.31 1.79 -1.26
N ILE A 122 7.41 1.65 -2.58
CA ILE A 122 7.13 0.39 -3.28
C ILE A 122 8.14 -0.64 -2.82
N HIS A 123 7.64 -1.76 -2.31
CA HIS A 123 8.46 -2.87 -1.85
C HIS A 123 7.81 -4.22 -2.16
N PHE A 124 8.60 -5.28 -2.04
CA PHE A 124 8.19 -6.65 -2.39
C PHE A 124 8.94 -7.68 -1.54
N GLN A 125 8.40 -8.90 -1.51
CA GLN A 125 9.07 -10.07 -0.97
C GLN A 125 8.87 -11.26 -1.90
N PHE A 126 9.91 -12.06 -2.09
CA PHE A 126 9.91 -13.23 -2.96
C PHE A 126 10.65 -14.39 -2.30
N ASN A 127 10.00 -15.54 -2.18
CA ASN A 127 10.64 -16.75 -1.69
C ASN A 127 11.52 -17.37 -2.78
N VAL A 128 12.82 -17.10 -2.72
CA VAL A 128 13.81 -17.69 -3.64
C VAL A 128 14.17 -19.13 -3.29
N GLY A 129 13.71 -19.62 -2.13
CA GLY A 129 13.94 -20.97 -1.65
C GLY A 129 13.11 -22.03 -2.36
N LYS A 130 13.57 -23.28 -2.25
CA LYS A 130 12.85 -24.49 -2.72
C LYS A 130 11.85 -25.03 -1.70
N THR A 131 11.81 -24.44 -0.51
CA THR A 131 10.92 -24.82 0.60
C THR A 131 10.06 -23.62 0.97
N ASN A 132 9.03 -23.85 1.79
CA ASN A 132 8.23 -22.76 2.33
C ASN A 132 9.10 -21.79 3.14
N ALA A 133 8.66 -20.54 3.21
CA ALA A 133 9.25 -19.51 4.06
C ALA A 133 8.14 -18.86 4.90
N VAL A 134 8.51 -18.41 6.09
CA VAL A 134 7.60 -17.74 7.04
C VAL A 134 8.26 -16.46 7.52
N ALA A 135 7.52 -15.36 7.49
CA ALA A 135 7.95 -14.09 8.04
C ALA A 135 6.89 -13.47 8.94
N TYR A 136 7.34 -12.60 9.84
CA TYR A 136 6.48 -11.72 10.61
C TYR A 136 6.81 -10.27 10.31
N SER A 137 5.78 -9.48 10.09
CA SER A 137 5.90 -8.04 9.88
C SER A 137 5.23 -7.27 11.00
N ALA A 138 5.88 -6.20 11.47
CA ALA A 138 5.31 -5.26 12.41
C ALA A 138 5.29 -3.86 11.79
N LEU A 139 4.18 -3.16 11.94
CA LEU A 139 3.96 -1.87 11.29
C LEU A 139 3.54 -0.81 12.30
N ASN A 140 4.00 0.42 12.09
CA ASN A 140 3.71 1.57 12.97
C ASN A 140 2.36 2.26 12.64
N SER A 141 1.33 1.46 12.39
CA SER A 141 -0.07 1.91 12.32
C SER A 141 -0.99 0.80 12.78
N GLN A 142 -2.08 1.14 13.46
CA GLN A 142 -3.14 0.17 13.81
C GLN A 142 -3.83 -0.42 12.57
N PHE A 143 -3.79 0.32 11.46
CA PHE A 143 -4.35 -0.07 10.17
C PHE A 143 -3.49 0.51 9.04
N PRO A 144 -2.40 -0.18 8.64
CA PRO A 144 -1.43 0.33 7.67
C PRO A 144 -2.05 0.54 6.28
N GLY A 145 -2.97 -0.36 5.91
CA GLY A 145 -3.51 -0.47 4.56
C GLY A 145 -2.47 -1.00 3.59
N GLU A 146 -2.94 -1.55 2.50
CA GLU A 146 -2.09 -2.06 1.42
C GLU A 146 -2.63 -1.55 0.09
N ILE A 147 -1.72 -1.22 -0.82
CA ILE A 147 -2.03 -0.95 -2.20
C ILE A 147 -1.10 -1.83 -3.03
N THR A 148 -1.64 -2.98 -3.47
CA THR A 148 -0.99 -3.80 -4.48
C THR A 148 -0.99 -3.05 -5.78
N ILE A 149 0.20 -2.86 -6.32
CA ILE A 149 0.43 -1.94 -7.41
C ILE A 149 -0.29 -2.36 -8.70
N ALA A 150 -0.14 -3.63 -9.09
CA ALA A 150 -0.76 -4.13 -10.31
C ALA A 150 -2.29 -4.04 -10.22
N ASP A 151 -2.86 -4.41 -9.08
CA ASP A 151 -4.30 -4.35 -8.83
C ASP A 151 -4.82 -2.90 -8.84
N ALA A 152 -4.09 -1.96 -8.24
CA ALA A 152 -4.50 -0.56 -8.20
C ALA A 152 -4.46 0.12 -9.58
N VAL A 153 -3.52 -0.26 -10.44
CA VAL A 153 -3.39 0.34 -11.79
C VAL A 153 -4.30 -0.36 -12.79
N PHE A 154 -4.24 -1.69 -12.86
CA PHE A 154 -4.89 -2.48 -13.90
C PHE A 154 -6.20 -3.13 -13.43
N GLY A 155 -6.39 -3.34 -12.13
CA GLY A 155 -7.60 -3.92 -11.52
C GLY A 155 -8.56 -2.91 -10.89
N ALA A 156 -8.34 -1.60 -11.06
CA ALA A 156 -9.21 -0.57 -10.48
C ALA A 156 -10.68 -0.74 -10.90
N ASN A 157 -11.61 -0.39 -10.00
CA ASN A 157 -13.03 -0.41 -10.27
C ASN A 157 -13.70 0.94 -9.89
N PRO A 158 -14.18 1.74 -10.85
CA PRO A 158 -14.13 1.50 -12.30
C PRO A 158 -12.69 1.51 -12.86
N PRO A 159 -12.42 0.84 -14.00
CA PRO A 159 -11.08 0.77 -14.58
C PRO A 159 -10.58 2.14 -15.04
N ILE A 160 -9.27 2.37 -14.90
CA ILE A 160 -8.61 3.56 -15.45
C ILE A 160 -8.67 3.48 -16.99
N ASN A 161 -8.84 4.63 -17.66
CA ASN A 161 -8.91 4.67 -19.11
C ASN A 161 -7.66 3.98 -19.74
N PRO A 162 -7.84 2.97 -20.62
CA PRO A 162 -6.73 2.19 -21.16
C PRO A 162 -5.81 3.00 -22.07
N ASP A 163 -6.32 4.00 -22.80
CA ASP A 163 -5.49 4.86 -23.65
C ASP A 163 -4.60 5.79 -22.80
N PHE A 164 -5.13 6.23 -21.64
CA PHE A 164 -4.35 6.98 -20.65
C PHE A 164 -3.21 6.14 -20.08
N LEU A 165 -3.50 4.91 -19.64
CA LEU A 165 -2.48 3.97 -19.16
C LEU A 165 -1.50 3.57 -20.27
N ALA A 166 -1.96 3.36 -21.50
CA ALA A 166 -1.10 3.04 -22.64
C ALA A 166 -0.05 4.13 -22.85
N LYS A 167 -0.45 5.40 -22.78
CA LYS A 167 0.49 6.52 -22.83
C LYS A 167 1.44 6.54 -21.64
N ALA A 168 0.94 6.33 -20.43
CA ALA A 168 1.75 6.37 -19.21
C ALA A 168 2.80 5.25 -19.15
N PHE A 169 2.43 4.05 -19.60
CA PHE A 169 3.25 2.84 -19.64
C PHE A 169 4.02 2.68 -20.94
N GLN A 170 3.77 3.57 -21.91
CA GLN A 170 4.29 3.47 -23.27
C GLN A 170 3.99 2.09 -23.89
N LEU A 171 2.82 1.54 -23.60
CA LEU A 171 2.33 0.27 -24.12
C LEU A 171 1.31 0.53 -25.22
N ASP A 172 1.04 -0.49 -26.03
CA ASP A 172 -0.13 -0.44 -26.90
C ASP A 172 -1.43 -0.56 -26.05
N PRO A 173 -2.52 0.15 -26.42
CA PRO A 173 -3.78 0.07 -25.68
C PRO A 173 -4.37 -1.33 -25.58
N LYS A 174 -4.00 -2.25 -26.48
CA LYS A 174 -4.47 -3.64 -26.43
C LYS A 174 -3.80 -4.39 -25.28
N THR A 175 -2.48 -4.31 -25.15
CA THR A 175 -1.73 -4.86 -24.02
C THR A 175 -2.25 -4.33 -22.68
N VAL A 176 -2.60 -3.04 -22.60
CA VAL A 176 -3.21 -2.48 -21.39
C VAL A 176 -4.58 -3.09 -21.11
N LYS A 177 -5.43 -3.24 -22.13
CA LYS A 177 -6.74 -3.90 -21.96
C LYS A 177 -6.59 -5.36 -21.53
N ASP A 178 -5.60 -6.07 -22.07
CA ASP A 178 -5.29 -7.45 -21.69
C ASP A 178 -4.85 -7.51 -20.21
N LEU A 179 -3.97 -6.59 -19.78
CA LEU A 179 -3.58 -6.43 -18.37
C LEU A 179 -4.78 -6.14 -17.45
N GLN A 180 -5.69 -5.28 -17.89
CA GLN A 180 -6.91 -4.96 -17.13
C GLN A 180 -7.86 -6.15 -17.04
N HIS A 181 -8.01 -6.92 -18.12
CA HIS A 181 -8.85 -8.10 -18.14
C HIS A 181 -8.29 -9.24 -17.29
N ASN A 182 -6.96 -9.40 -17.23
CA ASN A 182 -6.35 -10.42 -16.39
C ASN A 182 -6.39 -10.05 -14.90
N SER A 183 -6.37 -8.76 -14.59
CA SER A 183 -6.44 -8.25 -13.21
C SER A 183 -7.82 -8.39 -12.56
N THR A 184 -8.90 -8.58 -13.32
CA THR A 184 -10.26 -8.76 -12.76
C THR A 184 -10.48 -10.15 -12.15
N VAL A 185 -9.61 -11.13 -12.42
CA VAL A 185 -9.76 -12.51 -11.94
C VAL A 185 -9.48 -12.67 -10.44
N THR A 186 -8.84 -11.70 -9.77
CA THR A 186 -8.52 -11.76 -8.33
C THR A 186 -9.65 -11.32 -7.38
N THR A 187 -10.83 -10.97 -7.90
CA THR A 187 -12.01 -10.70 -7.03
C THR A 187 -12.87 -11.93 -6.74
N ALA A 188 -12.46 -13.12 -7.20
CA ALA A 188 -13.12 -14.37 -6.82
C ALA A 188 -12.58 -14.90 -5.47
N ASN A 189 -13.50 -15.01 -4.51
CA ASN A 189 -13.42 -15.68 -3.20
C ASN A 189 -12.98 -14.83 -2.01
N VAL A 190 -13.74 -13.77 -1.71
CA VAL A 190 -14.12 -13.55 -0.30
C VAL A 190 -15.20 -14.59 -0.01
N GLU A 191 -14.82 -15.73 0.55
CA GLU A 191 -15.80 -16.61 1.21
C GLU A 191 -16.52 -15.77 2.27
N GLN A 192 -17.83 -15.62 2.09
CA GLN A 192 -18.69 -15.02 3.09
C GLN A 192 -18.51 -15.80 4.39
N ILE A 193 -17.93 -15.17 5.41
CA ILE A 193 -18.10 -15.64 6.79
C ILE A 193 -19.61 -15.59 7.04
N PRO A 194 -20.28 -16.72 7.31
CA PRO A 194 -21.72 -16.72 7.56
C PRO A 194 -21.97 -15.97 8.87
N GLY A 195 -22.48 -14.74 8.80
CA GLY A 195 -22.86 -13.98 10.00
C GLY A 195 -22.75 -12.46 9.95
N HIS A 196 -22.10 -11.85 8.94
CA HIS A 196 -22.00 -10.38 8.89
C HIS A 196 -22.30 -9.81 7.50
N ASN A 197 -23.58 -9.57 7.23
CA ASN A 197 -24.02 -8.78 6.08
C ASN A 197 -23.69 -7.30 6.32
N THR A 198 -22.52 -6.84 5.85
CA THR A 198 -22.30 -5.41 5.58
C THR A 198 -21.17 -5.20 4.57
N THR A 199 -21.46 -5.42 3.29
CA THR A 199 -20.65 -4.84 2.21
C THR A 199 -20.81 -3.31 2.29
N ARG A 200 -19.81 -2.60 2.83
CA ARG A 200 -19.78 -1.13 2.83
C ARG A 200 -18.63 -0.64 1.95
N HIS A 201 -19.00 -0.20 0.76
CA HIS A 201 -18.15 0.65 -0.08
C HIS A 201 -17.86 1.96 0.66
N ILE A 202 -16.59 2.19 1.03
CA ILE A 202 -16.15 3.45 1.61
C ILE A 202 -15.76 4.38 0.47
N TYR A 203 -16.73 5.14 -0.04
CA TYR A 203 -16.44 6.36 -0.80
C TYR A 203 -16.31 7.51 0.20
N SER A 204 -15.10 8.05 0.36
CA SER A 204 -14.92 9.32 1.06
C SER A 204 -15.31 10.46 0.12
N SER A 205 -16.52 10.99 0.28
CA SER A 205 -16.89 12.29 -0.29
C SER A 205 -16.99 13.30 0.85
N TYR A 206 -16.09 14.27 0.88
CA TYR A 206 -16.14 15.36 1.85
C TYR A 206 -17.13 16.42 1.38
N ARG A 207 -18.19 16.64 2.18
CA ARG A 207 -19.08 17.80 2.07
C ARG A 207 -18.74 18.79 3.18
N LEU A 208 -18.07 19.89 2.84
CA LEU A 208 -17.72 20.93 3.81
C LEU A 208 -18.97 21.74 4.20
N ARG A 209 -19.36 21.70 5.47
CA ARG A 209 -20.16 22.76 6.12
C ARG A 209 -19.35 23.31 7.29
N GLY A 210 -19.07 24.61 7.23
CA GLY A 210 -18.24 25.29 8.20
C GLY A 210 -18.95 25.55 9.53
N LYS A 211 -18.21 25.41 10.63
CA LYS A 211 -18.10 26.39 11.73
C LYS A 211 -16.96 26.00 12.68
N GLN A 212 -16.21 27.02 13.10
CA GLN A 212 -14.92 26.97 13.81
C GLN A 212 -15.04 26.69 15.31
N ARG A 213 -13.99 26.11 15.92
CA ARG A 213 -13.19 26.63 17.06
C ARG A 213 -11.97 25.70 17.36
N PRO A 214 -10.81 26.19 17.87
CA PRO A 214 -9.56 25.41 17.94
C PRO A 214 -9.05 25.09 19.37
N ASN A 215 -8.30 23.98 19.54
CA ASN A 215 -7.17 23.84 20.49
C ASN A 215 -6.31 22.56 20.19
N PRO A 216 -5.05 22.45 20.68
CA PRO A 216 -3.97 21.84 19.91
C PRO A 216 -3.31 20.62 20.59
N HIS A 217 -3.09 19.55 19.82
CA HIS A 217 -2.00 18.60 20.08
C HIS A 217 -1.40 18.20 18.73
N HIS A 218 -0.08 18.40 18.61
CA HIS A 218 0.68 18.19 17.39
C HIS A 218 0.95 16.71 17.19
N SER A 219 0.22 16.08 16.28
CA SER A 219 0.67 14.90 15.54
C SER A 219 0.98 15.34 14.11
N HIS A 220 2.23 15.19 13.68
CA HIS A 220 2.62 15.41 12.29
C HIS A 220 2.00 14.29 11.43
N HIS A 221 0.76 14.50 11.00
CA HIS A 221 0.09 13.64 10.02
C HIS A 221 0.58 14.01 8.61
N CYS A 222 1.23 13.06 7.94
CA CYS A 222 1.40 13.12 6.49
C CYS A 222 0.02 13.08 5.81
N ALA A 223 -0.17 13.99 4.87
CA ALA A 223 -1.44 14.55 4.43
C ALA A 223 -2.23 13.68 3.43
N PRO A 224 -3.57 13.83 3.38
CA PRO A 224 -4.35 13.47 2.20
C PRO A 224 -4.10 14.46 1.06
N GLU A 225 -4.06 13.95 -0.17
CA GLU A 225 -4.04 14.74 -1.42
C GLU A 225 -5.44 15.33 -1.66
N ILE A 226 -5.54 16.63 -1.90
CA ILE A 226 -6.81 17.27 -2.32
C ILE A 226 -6.59 17.89 -3.70
N LEU A 227 -7.43 17.48 -4.64
CA LEU A 227 -7.50 18.01 -5.99
C LEU A 227 -8.47 19.19 -6.02
N VAL A 228 -8.02 20.36 -6.46
CA VAL A 228 -8.91 21.52 -6.67
C VAL A 228 -8.76 22.05 -8.09
N ILE A 229 -9.89 22.15 -8.81
CA ILE A 229 -9.97 22.80 -10.12
C ILE A 229 -10.53 24.20 -9.89
N LEU A 230 -9.76 25.23 -10.24
CA LEU A 230 -10.20 26.62 -10.26
C LEU A 230 -9.97 27.17 -11.67
N GLU A 231 -11.02 27.72 -12.29
CA GLU A 231 -10.96 28.38 -13.59
C GLU A 231 -10.25 27.55 -14.69
N GLY A 232 -10.54 26.24 -14.72
CA GLY A 232 -9.97 25.31 -15.70
C GLY A 232 -8.49 24.95 -15.47
N THR A 233 -7.86 25.46 -14.40
CA THR A 233 -6.48 25.15 -14.03
C THR A 233 -6.45 24.18 -12.86
N LEU A 234 -5.66 23.12 -12.99
CA LEU A 234 -5.46 22.10 -11.97
C LEU A 234 -4.40 22.57 -10.98
N TYR A 235 -4.80 22.74 -9.71
CA TYR A 235 -3.88 23.03 -8.63
C TYR A 235 -3.70 21.77 -7.77
N VAL A 236 -2.45 21.28 -7.69
CA VAL A 236 -2.06 20.15 -6.84
C VAL A 236 -1.23 20.72 -5.68
N GLY A 237 -1.68 20.52 -4.45
CA GLY A 237 -0.97 21.06 -3.28
C GLY A 237 -1.32 20.37 -1.96
N PHE A 238 -0.36 20.39 -1.04
CA PHE A 238 -0.51 19.88 0.33
C PHE A 238 -1.04 20.99 1.24
N VAL A 239 -2.12 20.72 1.98
CA VAL A 239 -2.62 21.66 2.99
C VAL A 239 -2.79 20.92 4.31
N THR A 240 -1.96 21.24 5.30
CA THR A 240 -2.26 20.87 6.69
C THR A 240 -3.36 21.80 7.21
N SER A 241 -4.24 21.32 8.11
CA SER A 241 -5.45 22.07 8.52
C SER A 241 -5.19 23.46 9.12
N ASN A 242 -3.94 23.79 9.46
CA ASN A 242 -3.53 25.12 9.93
C ASN A 242 -3.17 26.11 8.82
N GLN A 243 -2.97 25.68 7.58
CA GLN A 243 -2.46 26.54 6.50
C GLN A 243 -3.56 27.33 5.77
N LEU A 244 -4.83 26.92 5.86
CA LEU A 244 -5.96 27.59 5.17
C LEU A 244 -6.37 28.94 5.80
N LYS A 245 -5.93 29.24 7.04
CA LYS A 245 -6.20 30.54 7.67
C LYS A 245 -5.11 31.59 7.44
N ASN A 246 -3.89 31.19 7.09
CA ASN A 246 -2.73 32.09 7.06
C ASN A 246 -2.23 32.43 5.63
N THR A 247 -2.77 31.79 4.59
CA THR A 247 -2.28 31.97 3.20
C THR A 247 -2.70 33.28 2.55
N LEU A 248 -3.65 34.03 3.12
CA LEU A 248 -4.13 35.29 2.53
C LEU A 248 -3.34 36.54 2.98
N HIS A 249 -2.36 36.42 3.90
CA HIS A 249 -1.71 37.60 4.51
C HIS A 249 -0.18 37.54 4.67
N GLN A 250 0.56 36.63 4.02
CA GLN A 250 2.02 36.53 4.23
C GLN A 250 2.87 36.95 3.02
N SER A 251 4.00 37.61 3.33
CA SER A 251 4.89 38.29 2.40
C SER A 251 5.72 37.32 1.54
N PRO A 252 6.33 37.80 0.43
CA PRO A 252 6.99 36.95 -0.56
C PRO A 252 8.13 36.05 -0.03
N GLU A 253 8.78 36.42 1.08
CA GLU A 253 9.91 35.66 1.63
C GLU A 253 9.49 34.41 2.42
N GLN A 254 8.27 34.38 2.99
CA GLN A 254 7.74 33.18 3.70
C GLN A 254 7.25 32.07 2.76
N ARG A 255 7.17 32.33 1.44
CA ARG A 255 6.81 31.31 0.42
C ARG A 255 7.88 30.26 0.17
N ARG A 256 9.09 30.41 0.75
CA ARG A 256 10.21 29.47 0.55
C ARG A 256 10.12 28.19 1.39
N CYS A 257 9.22 28.10 2.37
CA CYS A 257 8.99 26.89 3.17
C CYS A 257 7.80 26.05 2.70
N VAL A 258 7.40 26.19 1.43
CA VAL A 258 6.45 25.26 0.81
C VAL A 258 7.26 24.07 0.32
N CYS A 259 7.05 22.90 0.91
CA CYS A 259 7.49 21.63 0.33
C CYS A 259 6.76 21.44 -1.00
N VAL A 260 7.32 22.01 -2.07
CA VAL A 260 6.93 21.72 -3.44
C VAL A 260 7.62 20.41 -3.79
N SER A 261 7.10 19.29 -3.30
CA SER A 261 7.38 18.02 -3.96
C SER A 261 6.53 17.98 -5.22
N LYS A 262 7.12 18.31 -6.36
CA LYS A 262 6.59 17.95 -7.68
C LYS A 262 6.48 16.42 -7.72
N TRP A 263 5.31 15.87 -7.48
CA TRP A 263 4.99 14.47 -7.76
C TRP A 263 4.26 14.45 -9.10
N ALA A 264 4.99 14.13 -10.17
CA ALA A 264 4.36 13.94 -11.47
C ALA A 264 5.25 13.09 -12.39
N HIS A 265 5.72 11.91 -11.97
CA HIS A 265 6.47 11.03 -12.86
C HIS A 265 6.04 9.56 -12.78
N SER A 266 6.24 8.86 -13.89
CA SER A 266 5.45 7.70 -14.29
C SER A 266 5.85 6.45 -13.52
N PHE A 267 4.88 5.90 -12.79
CA PHE A 267 4.86 4.56 -12.18
C PHE A 267 5.74 3.47 -12.85
N PRO A 268 5.76 3.29 -14.19
CA PRO A 268 6.54 2.24 -14.83
C PRO A 268 8.05 2.36 -14.58
N ASN A 269 8.56 3.59 -14.37
CA ASN A 269 9.98 3.80 -14.10
C ASN A 269 10.40 3.19 -12.76
N VAL A 270 9.53 3.23 -11.75
CA VAL A 270 9.85 2.72 -10.41
C VAL A 270 9.87 1.19 -10.41
N VAL A 271 8.91 0.57 -11.09
CA VAL A 271 8.77 -0.89 -11.08
C VAL A 271 9.65 -1.57 -12.14
N PHE A 272 9.66 -1.06 -13.36
CA PHE A 272 10.40 -1.67 -14.47
C PHE A 272 11.79 -1.04 -14.71
N GLY A 273 12.03 0.18 -14.24
CA GLY A 273 13.31 0.90 -14.43
C GLY A 273 14.23 0.90 -13.21
N SER A 274 14.00 0.01 -12.23
CA SER A 274 14.85 -0.07 -11.04
C SER A 274 16.23 -0.66 -11.36
N ASP A 275 17.26 -0.18 -10.65
CA ASP A 275 18.65 -0.64 -10.75
C ASP A 275 19.18 -1.10 -9.36
N PRO A 276 19.56 -2.38 -9.18
CA PRO A 276 19.43 -3.47 -10.15
C PRO A 276 17.97 -3.83 -10.45
N PRO A 277 17.68 -4.50 -11.60
CA PRO A 277 16.31 -4.90 -11.94
C PRO A 277 15.71 -5.89 -10.94
N ILE A 278 14.42 -5.71 -10.63
CA ILE A 278 13.61 -6.73 -9.94
C ILE A 278 13.52 -7.99 -10.84
N ASP A 279 13.50 -9.19 -10.23
CA ASP A 279 13.40 -10.45 -10.97
C ASP A 279 12.20 -10.46 -11.96
N PRO A 280 12.44 -10.74 -13.27
CA PRO A 280 11.40 -10.65 -14.29
C PRO A 280 10.30 -11.71 -14.14
N TYR A 281 10.60 -12.87 -13.56
CA TYR A 281 9.58 -13.90 -13.32
C TYR A 281 8.69 -13.53 -12.14
N ALA A 282 9.24 -12.85 -11.13
CA ALA A 282 8.47 -12.29 -10.04
C ALA A 282 7.52 -11.19 -10.53
N LEU A 283 8.02 -10.24 -11.32
CA LEU A 283 7.19 -9.21 -11.95
C LEU A 283 6.15 -9.82 -12.91
N ALA A 284 6.51 -10.83 -13.71
CA ALA A 284 5.59 -11.51 -14.61
C ALA A 284 4.39 -12.11 -13.86
N ARG A 285 4.66 -12.80 -12.74
CA ARG A 285 3.61 -13.28 -11.85
C ARG A 285 2.81 -12.12 -11.24
N ALA A 286 3.43 -11.02 -10.85
CA ALA A 286 2.73 -9.91 -10.21
C ALA A 286 1.73 -9.24 -11.17
N PHE A 287 2.19 -8.96 -12.38
CA PHE A 287 1.44 -8.22 -13.41
C PHE A 287 0.65 -9.12 -14.36
N GLN A 288 0.72 -10.46 -14.19
CA GLN A 288 0.08 -11.42 -15.08
C GLN A 288 0.54 -11.27 -16.55
N LEU A 289 1.85 -11.10 -16.70
CA LEU A 289 2.53 -10.93 -17.98
C LEU A 289 3.40 -12.14 -18.29
N ASP A 290 3.76 -12.28 -19.57
CA ASP A 290 4.84 -13.16 -19.97
C ASP A 290 6.21 -12.58 -19.52
N PRO A 291 7.15 -13.39 -18.99
CA PRO A 291 8.48 -12.91 -18.58
C PRO A 291 9.27 -12.19 -19.67
N TYR A 292 9.07 -12.52 -20.95
CA TYR A 292 9.69 -11.80 -22.08
C TYR A 292 9.09 -10.41 -22.26
N VAL A 293 7.79 -10.23 -22.00
CA VAL A 293 7.15 -8.90 -22.00
C VAL A 293 7.71 -8.05 -20.86
N VAL A 294 7.89 -8.66 -19.68
CA VAL A 294 8.51 -7.95 -18.54
C VAL A 294 9.95 -7.55 -18.85
N LYS A 295 10.76 -8.44 -19.42
CA LYS A 295 12.14 -8.09 -19.83
C LYS A 295 12.16 -6.98 -20.86
N ALA A 296 11.22 -6.98 -21.82
CA ALA A 296 11.09 -5.90 -22.79
C ALA A 296 10.69 -4.58 -22.12
N LEU A 297 9.80 -4.61 -21.13
CA LEU A 297 9.46 -3.45 -20.30
C LEU A 297 10.68 -2.95 -19.52
N GLN A 298 11.43 -3.84 -18.88
CA GLN A 298 12.62 -3.47 -18.12
C GLN A 298 13.70 -2.81 -18.99
N ALA A 299 14.02 -3.42 -20.14
CA ALA A 299 14.94 -2.85 -21.11
C ALA A 299 14.47 -1.48 -21.62
N LYS A 300 13.16 -1.33 -21.86
CA LYS A 300 12.56 -0.06 -22.29
C LYS A 300 12.68 1.04 -21.24
N PHE A 301 12.58 0.68 -19.96
CA PHE A 301 12.68 1.60 -18.83
C PHE A 301 14.11 1.73 -18.27
N GLY A 302 15.11 1.23 -18.98
CA GLY A 302 16.53 1.45 -18.69
C GLY A 302 17.11 0.59 -17.57
N ALA A 303 16.39 -0.44 -17.13
CA ALA A 303 16.97 -1.45 -16.23
C ALA A 303 17.82 -2.43 -17.06
N ASN A 304 19.12 -2.47 -16.78
CA ASN A 304 20.12 -3.30 -17.47
C ASN A 304 20.65 -4.41 -16.57
#